data_AF-A0A8B8Q8Q2-F1
#
_entry.id   AF-A0A8B8Q8Q2-F1
#
_cell.length_a   1.000
_cell.length_b   1.000
_cell.length_c   1.000
_cell.angle_alpha   90.00
_cell.angle_beta   90.00
_cell.angle_gamma   90.00
#
_symmetry.space_group_name_H-M   'P 1'
#
loop_
_entity.id
_entity.type
_entity.pdbx_description
1 polymer ?
#
loop_
_entity_poly.entity_id
_entity_poly.type
_entity_poly.pdbx_seq_one_letter_code
_entity_poly.pdbx_strand_id
1 'polypeptide(L)'
;MAIAGYDQSQFDISKEEKDKLVGEVIRYVLFKTHQNSGCPIKREELTQLVTKNYRNRNLPALVINEASEKLSSIFGYKMRELQKLRPLANQARSSQSSSSDSRSYILMSQLPAELYGRYVEDINTAHLSGFTFVVISIVHLAGGKIPEDNLWHHLRQLGLHESDENHPEFGNVKQTLEALVQQRKTKLLVQKVARYCTSLLREH
;
A
#
# COMPACT_ATOMS: atom_id res chain seq x y z
N MET A 1 10.07 17.86 -25.43
CA MET A 1 10.11 16.47 -25.90
C MET A 1 9.00 15.72 -25.21
N ALA A 2 7.96 15.34 -25.96
CA ALA A 2 6.81 14.61 -25.44
C ALA A 2 7.21 13.14 -25.20
N ILE A 3 7.03 12.66 -23.98
CA ILE A 3 7.17 11.22 -23.67
C ILE A 3 5.87 10.57 -24.15
N ALA A 4 6.00 9.70 -25.14
CA ALA A 4 4.93 8.99 -25.80
C ALA A 4 4.04 8.25 -24.77
N GLY A 5 2.73 8.42 -24.90
CA GLY A 5 1.74 7.64 -24.17
C GLY A 5 1.91 6.17 -24.51
N TYR A 6 2.22 5.36 -23.51
CA TYR A 6 2.19 3.92 -23.63
C TYR A 6 0.74 3.49 -23.86
N ASP A 7 0.49 3.02 -25.07
CA ASP A 7 -0.79 2.49 -25.55
C ASP A 7 -1.36 1.46 -24.57
N GLN A 8 -2.55 1.75 -24.03
CA GLN A 8 -3.33 0.86 -23.16
C GLN A 8 -3.78 -0.43 -23.87
N SER A 9 -3.53 -0.53 -25.18
CA SER A 9 -3.86 -1.65 -26.07
C SER A 9 -2.80 -2.77 -26.12
N GLN A 10 -1.70 -2.69 -25.36
CA GLN A 10 -0.65 -3.71 -25.38
C GLN A 10 -0.92 -4.94 -24.48
N PHE A 11 -1.97 -4.89 -23.66
CA PHE A 11 -2.32 -5.95 -22.71
C PHE A 11 -3.79 -6.31 -22.91
N ASP A 12 -4.11 -7.60 -23.12
CA ASP A 12 -5.49 -8.13 -23.20
C ASP A 12 -6.21 -8.07 -21.84
N ILE A 13 -6.23 -6.91 -21.17
CA ILE A 13 -6.92 -6.68 -19.90
C ILE A 13 -7.69 -5.37 -19.95
N SER A 14 -8.86 -5.34 -19.30
CA SER A 14 -9.63 -4.11 -19.18
C SER A 14 -8.97 -3.13 -18.21
N LYS A 15 -9.38 -1.86 -18.30
CA LYS A 15 -8.91 -0.82 -17.36
C LYS A 15 -9.27 -1.17 -15.91
N GLU A 16 -10.48 -1.68 -15.69
CA GLU A 16 -10.97 -2.07 -14.38
C GLU A 16 -10.14 -3.21 -13.78
N GLU A 17 -9.76 -4.19 -14.60
CA GLU A 17 -8.94 -5.31 -14.14
C GLU A 17 -7.50 -4.88 -13.86
N LYS A 18 -6.94 -3.98 -14.68
CA LYS A 18 -5.66 -3.34 -14.39
C LYS A 18 -5.70 -2.59 -13.06
N ASP A 19 -6.73 -1.77 -12.83
CA ASP A 19 -6.90 -1.01 -11.59
C ASP A 19 -7.05 -1.93 -10.36
N LYS A 20 -7.69 -3.09 -10.52
CA LYS A 20 -7.79 -4.12 -9.48
C LYS A 20 -6.43 -4.72 -9.14
N LEU A 21 -5.62 -5.06 -10.14
CA LEU A 21 -4.25 -5.56 -9.94
C LEU A 21 -3.36 -4.51 -9.27
N VAL A 22 -3.46 -3.24 -9.69
CA VAL A 22 -2.76 -2.12 -9.05
C VAL A 22 -3.18 -1.99 -7.59
N GLY A 23 -4.48 -2.05 -7.30
CA GLY A 23 -5.01 -2.03 -5.93
C GLY A 23 -4.53 -3.20 -5.07
N GLU A 24 -4.36 -4.38 -5.66
CA GLU A 24 -3.81 -5.56 -4.99
C GLU A 24 -2.33 -5.37 -4.62
N VAL A 25 -1.51 -4.85 -5.54
CA VAL A 25 -0.10 -4.54 -5.26
C VAL A 25 0.02 -3.46 -4.17
N ILE A 26 -0.76 -2.39 -4.24
CA ILE A 26 -0.76 -1.33 -3.21
C ILE A 26 -1.11 -1.90 -1.83
N ARG A 27 -2.20 -2.67 -1.74
CA ARG A 27 -2.62 -3.30 -0.48
C ARG A 27 -1.53 -4.22 0.07
N TYR A 28 -0.93 -5.05 -0.78
CA TYR A 28 0.13 -5.95 -0.39
C TYR A 28 1.35 -5.20 0.14
N VAL A 29 1.83 -4.18 -0.57
CA VAL A 29 3.00 -3.39 -0.16
C VAL A 29 2.78 -2.75 1.20
N LEU A 30 1.65 -2.07 1.41
CA LEU A 30 1.34 -1.40 2.68
C LEU A 30 1.28 -2.39 3.84
N PHE A 31 0.60 -3.52 3.66
CA PHE A 31 0.48 -4.55 4.71
C PHE A 31 1.82 -5.23 5.00
N LYS A 32 2.58 -5.58 3.96
CA LYS A 32 3.87 -6.28 4.09
C LYS A 32 4.93 -5.40 4.75
N THR A 33 4.94 -4.10 4.43
CA THR A 33 5.80 -3.11 5.10
C THR A 33 5.47 -3.02 6.59
N HIS A 34 4.19 -2.99 6.98
CA HIS A 34 3.81 -2.95 8.39
C HIS A 34 4.13 -4.27 9.12
N GLN A 35 3.73 -5.41 8.55
CA GLN A 35 3.95 -6.75 9.13
C GLN A 35 5.44 -7.06 9.37
N ASN A 36 6.30 -6.65 8.44
CA ASN A 36 7.73 -6.98 8.49
C ASN A 36 8.60 -5.79 8.93
N SER A 37 8.06 -4.80 9.64
CA SER A 37 8.82 -3.66 10.18
C SER A 37 9.70 -2.96 9.12
N GLY A 38 9.17 -2.76 7.92
CA GLY A 38 9.88 -2.07 6.83
C GLY A 38 10.91 -2.92 6.07
N CYS A 39 10.97 -4.24 6.30
CA CYS A 39 11.85 -5.12 5.53
C CYS A 39 11.60 -5.00 4.01
N PRO A 40 12.67 -5.09 3.18
CA PRO A 40 12.52 -5.04 1.73
C PRO A 40 11.61 -6.15 1.18
N ILE A 41 10.67 -5.78 0.30
CA ILE A 41 9.74 -6.67 -0.39
C ILE A 41 10.37 -7.12 -1.71
N LYS A 42 10.45 -8.42 -1.98
CA LYS A 42 11.07 -8.90 -3.23
C LYS A 42 10.19 -8.59 -4.44
N ARG A 43 10.81 -8.27 -5.58
CA ARG A 43 10.11 -8.06 -6.84
C ARG A 43 9.34 -9.30 -7.27
N GLU A 44 9.87 -10.48 -7.00
CA GLU A 44 9.22 -11.75 -7.31
C GLU A 44 7.87 -11.89 -6.58
N GLU A 45 7.77 -11.44 -5.32
CA GLU A 45 6.52 -11.48 -4.56
C GLU A 45 5.44 -10.62 -5.22
N LEU A 46 5.79 -9.39 -5.64
CA LEU A 46 4.86 -8.50 -6.34
C LEU A 46 4.51 -9.01 -7.74
N THR A 47 5.48 -9.61 -8.42
CA THR A 47 5.27 -10.21 -9.74
C THR A 47 4.26 -11.35 -9.66
N GLN A 48 4.38 -12.20 -8.63
CA GLN A 48 3.46 -13.33 -8.41
C GLN A 48 2.02 -12.87 -8.15
N LEU A 49 1.80 -11.72 -7.52
CA LEU A 49 0.43 -11.18 -7.36
C LEU A 49 -0.23 -10.94 -8.72
N VAL A 50 0.54 -10.40 -9.66
CA VAL A 50 0.04 -10.04 -10.99
C VAL A 50 -0.03 -11.26 -11.93
N THR A 51 0.96 -12.15 -11.90
CA THR A 51 1.04 -13.26 -12.87
C THR A 51 0.19 -14.47 -12.51
N LYS A 52 -0.42 -14.53 -11.31
CA LYS A 52 -1.31 -15.64 -10.91
C LYS A 52 -2.38 -15.96 -11.96
N ASN A 53 -2.94 -14.91 -12.57
CA ASN A 53 -4.02 -15.03 -13.55
C ASN A 53 -3.61 -14.61 -14.97
N TYR A 54 -2.37 -14.13 -15.17
CA TYR A 54 -1.93 -13.51 -16.42
C TYR A 54 -0.55 -13.98 -16.85
N ARG A 55 -0.41 -14.34 -18.12
CA ARG A 55 0.85 -14.86 -18.71
C ARG A 55 1.72 -13.79 -19.37
N ASN A 56 1.35 -12.51 -19.28
CA ASN A 56 2.08 -11.43 -19.93
C ASN A 56 3.29 -10.98 -19.09
N ARG A 57 4.49 -11.05 -19.67
CA ARG A 57 5.76 -10.74 -19.00
C ARG A 57 5.94 -9.26 -18.65
N ASN A 58 5.32 -8.35 -19.40
CA ASN A 58 5.47 -6.91 -19.22
C ASN A 58 4.44 -6.34 -18.23
N LEU A 59 3.33 -7.06 -18.01
CA LEU A 59 2.22 -6.61 -17.18
C LEU A 59 2.64 -6.32 -15.73
N PRO A 60 3.44 -7.18 -15.06
CA PRO A 60 3.89 -6.90 -13.69
C PRO A 60 4.68 -5.60 -13.57
N ALA A 61 5.54 -5.29 -14.54
CA ALA A 61 6.32 -4.05 -14.50
C ALA A 61 5.42 -2.82 -14.60
N LEU A 62 4.42 -2.85 -15.48
CA LEU A 62 3.45 -1.76 -15.64
C LEU A 62 2.61 -1.57 -14.37
N VAL A 63 2.05 -2.65 -13.83
CA VAL A 63 1.22 -2.61 -12.61
C VAL A 63 2.03 -2.11 -11.41
N ILE A 64 3.27 -2.58 -11.24
CA ILE A 64 4.15 -2.14 -10.14
C ILE A 64 4.50 -0.64 -10.27
N ASN A 65 4.78 -0.16 -11.48
CA ASN A 65 5.07 1.25 -11.71
C ASN A 65 3.85 2.13 -11.39
N GLU A 66 2.67 1.75 -11.87
CA GLU A 66 1.44 2.49 -11.57
C GLU A 66 1.06 2.44 -10.08
N ALA A 67 1.32 1.32 -9.40
CA ALA A 67 1.18 1.22 -7.95
C ALA A 67 2.14 2.17 -7.22
N SER A 68 3.39 2.29 -7.67
CA SER A 68 4.38 3.22 -7.11
C SER A 68 3.94 4.68 -7.24
N GLU A 69 3.40 5.06 -8.40
CA GLU A 69 2.87 6.41 -8.65
C GLU A 69 1.65 6.71 -7.77
N LYS A 70 0.72 5.77 -7.63
CA LYS A 70 -0.46 5.91 -6.76
C LYS A 70 -0.08 5.92 -5.28
N LEU A 71 0.92 5.15 -4.85
CA LEU A 71 1.47 5.20 -3.48
C LEU A 71 2.02 6.59 -3.14
N SER A 72 2.70 7.24 -4.07
CA SER A 72 3.23 8.59 -3.86
C SER A 72 2.11 9.64 -3.87
N SER A 73 1.29 9.65 -4.92
CA SER A 73 0.28 10.70 -5.13
C SER A 73 -0.89 10.64 -4.15
N ILE A 74 -1.31 9.46 -3.71
CA ILE A 74 -2.49 9.28 -2.85
C ILE A 74 -2.09 9.15 -1.38
N PHE A 75 -1.03 8.38 -1.10
CA PHE A 75 -0.68 7.99 0.26
C PHE A 75 0.57 8.70 0.80
N GLY A 76 1.27 9.48 -0.02
CA GLY A 76 2.49 10.16 0.40
C GLY A 76 3.64 9.21 0.71
N TYR A 77 3.68 8.04 0.06
CA TYR A 77 4.77 7.07 0.21
C TYR A 77 5.56 6.92 -1.09
N LYS A 78 6.89 6.95 -0.97
CA LYS A 78 7.80 6.65 -2.08
C LYS A 78 8.23 5.19 -2.01
N MET A 79 7.89 4.43 -3.05
CA MET A 79 8.41 3.07 -3.24
C MET A 79 9.75 3.14 -3.98
N ARG A 80 10.84 2.72 -3.32
CA ARG A 80 12.20 2.74 -3.87
C ARG A 80 12.67 1.33 -4.17
N GLU A 81 13.11 1.10 -5.42
CA GLU A 81 13.77 -0.14 -5.84
C GLU A 81 15.20 -0.18 -5.30
N LEU A 82 15.58 -1.33 -4.76
CA LEU A 82 16.92 -1.69 -4.30
C LEU A 82 17.44 -2.80 -5.20
N GLN A 83 18.62 -2.59 -5.78
CA GLN A 83 19.34 -3.64 -6.49
C GLN A 83 20.36 -4.26 -5.54
N LYS A 84 20.31 -5.58 -5.35
CA LYS A 84 21.28 -6.26 -4.50
C LYS A 84 22.65 -6.24 -5.19
N LEU A 85 23.62 -5.51 -4.63
CA LEU A 85 25.01 -5.61 -5.07
C LEU A 85 25.48 -7.06 -4.83
N ARG A 86 25.98 -7.73 -5.88
CA ARG A 86 26.67 -9.01 -5.69
C ARG A 86 27.90 -8.77 -4.80
N PRO A 87 28.14 -9.59 -3.76
CA PRO A 87 29.43 -9.58 -3.09
C PRO A 87 30.53 -9.82 -4.14
N LEU A 88 31.56 -8.99 -4.12
CA LEU A 88 32.73 -9.11 -4.98
C LEU A 88 33.60 -10.28 -4.47
N ALA A 89 33.07 -11.49 -4.48
CA ALA A 89 33.80 -12.69 -4.10
C ALA A 89 33.73 -13.68 -5.27
N ASN A 90 34.89 -13.85 -5.91
CA ASN A 90 35.25 -14.86 -6.90
C ASN A 90 34.72 -14.64 -8.33
N GLN A 91 35.52 -13.93 -9.12
CA GLN A 91 35.61 -14.13 -10.56
C GLN A 91 36.07 -15.57 -10.84
N ALA A 92 35.13 -16.49 -11.01
CA ALA A 92 35.40 -17.77 -11.65
C ALA A 92 34.19 -18.16 -12.51
N ARG A 93 34.28 -17.77 -13.79
CA ARG A 93 33.76 -18.46 -14.98
C ARG A 93 32.44 -19.24 -14.82
N SER A 94 31.33 -18.62 -15.20
CA SER A 94 30.39 -19.26 -16.12
C SER A 94 29.53 -18.22 -16.85
N SER A 95 29.54 -18.37 -18.17
CA SER A 95 28.76 -17.64 -19.16
C SER A 95 27.27 -18.00 -19.07
N GLN A 96 26.41 -17.00 -19.32
CA GLN A 96 24.96 -17.11 -19.52
C GLN A 96 24.13 -17.58 -18.30
N SER A 97 23.98 -16.70 -17.32
CA SER A 97 22.69 -16.61 -16.63
C SER A 97 22.16 -15.20 -16.81
N SER A 98 20.97 -15.08 -17.38
CA SER A 98 20.22 -13.84 -17.43
C SER A 98 20.22 -13.22 -16.03
N SER A 99 20.67 -11.97 -15.94
CA SER A 99 20.64 -11.15 -14.74
C SER A 99 19.20 -10.91 -14.28
N SER A 100 18.53 -11.94 -13.75
CA SER A 100 17.34 -11.77 -12.91
C SER A 100 17.84 -11.16 -11.60
N ASP A 101 18.13 -9.86 -11.66
CA ASP A 101 18.45 -9.01 -10.54
C ASP A 101 17.47 -9.33 -9.41
N SER A 102 17.98 -9.75 -8.25
CA SER A 102 17.18 -9.85 -7.03
C SER A 102 16.84 -8.43 -6.56
N ARG A 103 15.89 -7.79 -7.26
CA ARG A 103 15.36 -6.47 -6.94
C ARG A 103 14.41 -6.60 -5.76
N SER A 104 14.50 -5.66 -4.84
CA SER A 104 13.55 -5.52 -3.75
C SER A 104 13.08 -4.08 -3.66
N TYR A 105 12.00 -3.84 -2.92
CA TYR A 105 11.42 -2.53 -2.75
C TYR A 105 11.31 -2.20 -1.27
N ILE A 106 11.57 -0.95 -0.93
CA ILE A 106 11.25 -0.36 0.37
C ILE A 106 10.22 0.74 0.17
N LEU A 107 9.34 0.90 1.16
CA LEU A 107 8.37 1.97 1.21
C LEU A 107 8.85 3.03 2.20
N MET A 108 8.97 4.28 1.75
CA MET A 108 9.45 5.40 2.56
C MET A 108 8.36 6.47 2.65
N SER A 109 8.11 7.00 3.84
CA SER A 109 7.22 8.16 3.96
C SER A 109 7.85 9.37 3.28
N GLN A 110 7.04 10.15 2.55
CA GLN A 110 7.41 11.45 2.01
C GLN A 110 7.05 12.59 2.97
N LEU A 111 6.46 12.28 4.14
CA LEU A 111 6.22 13.26 5.18
C LEU A 111 7.56 13.70 5.81
N PRO A 112 7.72 15.00 6.13
CA PRO A 112 8.82 15.47 6.96
C PRO A 112 8.89 14.67 8.26
N ALA A 113 10.10 14.31 8.69
CA ALA A 113 10.32 13.46 9.86
C ALA A 113 9.66 14.01 11.13
N GLU A 114 9.66 15.33 11.31
CA GLU A 114 8.99 16.01 12.43
C GLU A 114 7.47 15.78 12.45
N LEU A 115 6.84 15.72 11.27
CA LEU A 115 5.40 15.47 11.15
C LEU A 115 5.08 13.99 11.25
N TYR A 116 5.94 13.12 10.72
CA TYR A 116 5.81 11.68 10.90
C TYR A 116 5.89 11.32 12.39
N GLY A 117 6.88 11.83 13.11
CA GLY A 117 7.03 11.65 14.56
C GLY A 117 5.84 12.16 15.37
N ARG A 118 5.28 13.32 15.00
CA ARG A 118 4.19 13.96 15.76
C ARG A 118 2.81 13.35 15.49
N TYR A 119 2.57 12.84 14.28
CA TYR A 119 1.22 12.49 13.81
C TYR A 119 1.06 11.03 13.38
N VAL A 120 2.16 10.29 13.19
CA VAL A 120 2.14 8.89 12.73
C VAL A 120 2.81 7.97 13.75
N GLU A 121 3.93 8.38 14.34
CA GLU A 121 4.60 7.66 15.44
C GLU A 121 4.07 8.10 16.80
N ASP A 122 2.92 7.58 17.18
CA ASP A 122 2.66 7.33 18.60
C ASP A 122 2.75 5.81 18.78
N ILE A 123 3.91 5.35 19.27
CA ILE A 123 4.21 3.91 19.43
C ILE A 123 3.14 3.24 20.30
N ASN A 124 2.52 3.98 21.22
CA ASN A 124 1.48 3.47 22.10
C ASN A 124 0.11 3.36 21.42
N THR A 125 -0.10 3.98 20.26
CA THR A 125 -1.37 3.96 19.50
C THR A 125 -1.20 3.58 18.02
N ALA A 126 -0.03 3.08 17.63
CA ALA A 126 0.29 2.70 16.25
C ALA A 126 -0.69 1.64 15.69
N HIS A 127 -1.12 0.68 16.52
CA HIS A 127 -2.14 -0.31 16.17
C HIS A 127 -3.47 0.36 15.78
N LEU A 128 -3.91 1.39 16.52
CA LEU A 128 -5.13 2.15 16.22
C LEU A 128 -4.99 2.96 14.92
N SER A 129 -3.82 3.53 14.66
CA SER A 129 -3.53 4.25 13.42
C SER A 129 -3.57 3.33 12.20
N GLY A 130 -2.97 2.14 12.31
CA GLY A 130 -3.02 1.10 11.28
C GLY A 130 -4.45 0.62 11.01
N PHE A 131 -5.19 0.31 12.09
CA PHE A 131 -6.62 -0.05 11.98
C PHE A 131 -7.43 1.06 11.31
N THR A 132 -7.19 2.32 11.68
CA THR A 132 -7.88 3.47 11.10
C THR A 132 -7.62 3.60 9.61
N PHE A 133 -6.37 3.45 9.21
CA PHE A 133 -5.97 3.53 7.83
C PHE A 133 -6.62 2.43 6.97
N VAL A 134 -6.72 1.19 7.50
CA VAL A 134 -7.41 0.08 6.85
C VAL A 134 -8.89 0.39 6.64
N VAL A 135 -9.60 0.81 7.69
CA VAL A 135 -11.04 1.13 7.61
C VAL A 135 -11.30 2.24 6.60
N ILE A 136 -10.51 3.32 6.64
CA ILE A 136 -10.64 4.44 5.69
C ILE A 136 -10.37 3.97 4.25
N SER A 137 -9.36 3.13 4.04
CA SER A 137 -9.01 2.61 2.72
C SER A 137 -10.14 1.77 2.13
N ILE A 138 -10.77 0.89 2.93
CA ILE A 138 -11.92 0.08 2.49
C ILE A 138 -13.10 0.99 2.10
N VAL A 139 -13.44 1.97 2.94
CA VAL A 139 -14.52 2.92 2.66
C VAL A 139 -14.23 3.74 1.40
N HIS A 140 -12.98 4.18 1.22
CA HIS A 140 -12.57 4.97 0.05
C HIS A 140 -12.67 4.14 -1.24
N LEU A 141 -12.15 2.91 -1.22
CA LEU A 141 -12.23 1.98 -2.35
C LEU A 141 -13.68 1.62 -2.72
N ALA A 142 -14.60 1.63 -1.75
CA ALA A 142 -16.04 1.43 -1.96
C ALA A 142 -16.78 2.69 -2.50
N GLY A 143 -16.06 3.75 -2.89
CA GLY A 143 -16.69 4.98 -3.39
C GLY A 143 -17.13 5.94 -2.28
N GLY A 144 -16.48 5.88 -1.12
CA GLY A 144 -16.69 6.80 0.00
C GLY A 144 -17.80 6.40 0.97
N LYS A 145 -18.55 5.34 0.68
CA LYS A 145 -19.59 4.77 1.54
C LYS A 145 -19.65 3.25 1.37
N ILE A 146 -19.90 2.53 2.45
CA ILE A 146 -20.04 1.07 2.45
C ILE A 146 -21.06 0.65 3.52
N PRO A 147 -21.92 -0.34 3.26
CA PRO A 147 -22.74 -0.96 4.31
C PRO A 147 -21.86 -1.58 5.41
N GLU A 148 -22.33 -1.53 6.65
CA GLU A 148 -21.56 -2.04 7.79
C GLU A 148 -21.25 -3.54 7.67
N ASP A 149 -22.21 -4.36 7.23
CA ASP A 149 -22.00 -5.80 7.02
C ASP A 149 -20.89 -6.10 6.00
N ASN A 150 -20.80 -5.28 4.95
CA ASN A 150 -19.76 -5.40 3.93
C ASN A 150 -18.40 -4.93 4.46
N LEU A 151 -18.36 -3.91 5.31
CA LEU A 151 -17.15 -3.51 6.00
C LEU A 151 -16.64 -4.63 6.91
N TRP A 152 -17.52 -5.25 7.70
CA TRP A 152 -17.18 -6.40 8.53
C TRP A 152 -16.77 -7.62 7.72
N HIS A 153 -17.34 -7.82 6.53
CA HIS A 153 -16.87 -8.87 5.62
C HIS A 153 -15.40 -8.64 5.23
N HIS A 154 -15.00 -7.41 4.91
CA HIS A 154 -13.60 -7.09 4.61
C HIS A 154 -12.68 -7.18 5.84
N LEU A 155 -13.14 -6.76 7.03
CA LEU A 155 -12.35 -6.85 8.27
C LEU A 155 -12.14 -8.31 8.70
N ARG A 156 -13.13 -9.19 8.51
CA ARG A 156 -12.98 -10.63 8.78
C ARG A 156 -11.92 -11.29 7.91
N GLN A 157 -11.73 -10.83 6.67
CA GLN A 157 -10.63 -11.29 5.82
C GLN A 157 -9.24 -10.89 6.36
N LEU A 158 -9.19 -9.93 7.28
CA LEU A 158 -7.98 -9.50 7.98
C LEU A 158 -7.86 -10.13 9.38
N GLY A 159 -8.73 -11.08 9.72
CA GLY A 159 -8.76 -11.75 11.03
C GLY A 159 -9.38 -10.91 12.15
N LEU A 160 -10.11 -9.85 11.81
CA LEU A 160 -10.82 -9.01 12.77
C LEU A 160 -12.31 -9.34 12.76
N HIS A 161 -12.82 -9.87 13.87
CA HIS A 161 -14.22 -10.23 14.01
C HIS A 161 -14.96 -9.25 14.92
N GLU A 162 -16.22 -8.99 14.59
CA GLU A 162 -17.08 -8.11 15.41
C GLU A 162 -17.33 -8.65 16.82
N SER A 163 -17.21 -9.97 17.00
CA SER A 163 -17.37 -10.68 18.26
C SER A 163 -16.10 -10.70 19.13
N ASP A 164 -14.99 -10.12 18.65
CA ASP A 164 -13.73 -10.13 19.37
C ASP A 164 -13.76 -9.10 20.50
N GLU A 165 -13.92 -9.58 21.74
CA GLU A 165 -13.97 -8.72 22.93
C GLU A 165 -12.62 -8.50 23.61
N ASN A 166 -11.64 -9.37 23.37
CA ASN A 166 -10.34 -9.37 24.05
C ASN A 166 -9.17 -9.45 23.06
N HIS A 167 -9.25 -8.75 21.93
CA HIS A 167 -8.15 -8.71 20.96
C HIS A 167 -6.89 -8.10 21.61
N PRO A 168 -5.70 -8.71 21.49
CA PRO A 168 -4.49 -8.26 22.19
C PRO A 168 -4.14 -6.79 21.99
N GLU A 169 -4.41 -6.26 20.79
CA GLU A 169 -4.13 -4.87 20.42
C GLU A 169 -5.36 -3.95 20.47
N PHE A 170 -6.58 -4.51 20.41
CA PHE A 170 -7.80 -3.71 20.17
C PHE A 170 -8.87 -3.87 21.24
N GLY A 171 -8.67 -4.78 22.20
CA GLY A 171 -9.72 -5.16 23.15
C GLY A 171 -11.00 -5.55 22.40
N ASN A 172 -12.08 -4.82 22.66
CA ASN A 172 -13.32 -4.95 21.92
C ASN A 172 -13.22 -4.26 20.55
N VAL A 173 -13.13 -5.06 19.49
CA VAL A 173 -12.91 -4.58 18.12
C VAL A 173 -14.10 -3.76 17.62
N LYS A 174 -15.33 -4.15 17.97
CA LYS A 174 -16.54 -3.41 17.60
C LYS A 174 -16.57 -2.02 18.24
N GLN A 175 -16.29 -1.92 19.53
CA GLN A 175 -16.20 -0.63 20.22
C GLN A 175 -15.08 0.24 19.65
N THR A 176 -13.94 -0.35 19.26
CA THR A 176 -12.85 0.37 18.59
C THR A 176 -13.30 0.95 17.25
N LEU A 177 -14.05 0.19 16.45
CA LEU A 177 -14.65 0.67 15.19
C LEU A 177 -15.67 1.79 15.44
N GLU A 178 -16.55 1.64 16.42
CA GLU A 178 -17.53 2.65 16.80
C GLU A 178 -16.86 3.95 17.28
N ALA A 179 -15.82 3.83 18.10
CA ALA A 179 -15.02 4.96 18.57
C ALA A 179 -14.36 5.69 17.39
N LEU A 180 -13.87 4.97 16.39
CA LEU A 180 -13.34 5.54 15.16
C LEU A 180 -14.41 6.32 14.38
N VAL A 181 -15.61 5.77 14.25
CA VAL A 181 -16.75 6.45 13.62
C VAL A 181 -17.14 7.71 14.39
N GLN A 182 -17.17 7.65 15.73
CA GLN A 182 -17.44 8.81 16.58
C GLN A 182 -16.34 9.87 16.50
N GLN A 183 -15.07 9.48 16.50
CA GLN A 183 -13.94 10.39 16.30
C GLN A 183 -14.01 11.05 14.93
N ARG A 184 -14.41 10.34 13.88
CA ARG A 184 -14.62 10.93 12.54
C ARG A 184 -15.78 11.92 12.50
N LYS A 185 -16.85 11.68 13.28
CA LYS A 185 -17.99 12.61 13.44
C LYS A 185 -17.61 13.86 14.25
N THR A 186 -16.70 13.75 15.22
CA THR A 186 -16.35 14.83 16.18
C THR A 186 -15.04 15.56 15.88
N LYS A 187 -14.11 14.98 15.13
CA LYS A 187 -12.81 15.58 14.79
C LYS A 187 -12.40 15.29 13.35
N LEU A 188 -12.35 16.37 12.56
CA LEU A 188 -11.30 16.90 11.67
C LEU A 188 -10.07 16.07 11.23
N LEU A 189 -9.91 14.78 11.48
CA LEU A 189 -8.68 14.03 11.12
C LEU A 189 -8.61 13.75 9.62
N VAL A 190 -9.72 13.34 9.01
CA VAL A 190 -9.82 13.19 7.55
C VAL A 190 -9.78 14.55 6.84
N GLN A 191 -10.39 15.59 7.42
CA GLN A 191 -10.30 16.95 6.84
C GLN A 191 -8.92 17.58 7.02
N LYS A 192 -8.17 17.32 8.09
CA LYS A 192 -6.83 17.89 8.29
C LYS A 192 -5.78 17.20 7.43
N VAL A 193 -5.84 15.87 7.31
CA VAL A 193 -4.95 15.13 6.40
C VAL A 193 -5.28 15.49 4.94
N ALA A 194 -6.58 15.54 4.58
CA ALA A 194 -6.97 15.99 3.23
C ALA A 194 -6.58 17.45 2.97
N ARG A 195 -6.81 18.39 3.90
CA ARG A 195 -6.39 19.81 3.77
C ARG A 195 -4.88 19.97 3.69
N TYR A 196 -4.11 19.19 4.44
CA TYR A 196 -2.65 19.18 4.36
C TYR A 196 -2.17 18.71 2.98
N CYS A 197 -2.77 17.65 2.44
CA CYS A 197 -2.51 17.23 1.06
C CYS A 197 -2.97 18.27 0.02
N THR A 198 -4.05 19.02 0.29
CA THR A 198 -4.52 20.09 -0.64
C THR A 198 -3.70 21.38 -0.54
N SER A 199 -3.09 21.70 0.60
CA SER A 199 -2.21 22.87 0.74
C SER A 199 -0.86 22.66 0.09
N LEU A 200 -0.32 21.44 0.13
CA LEU A 200 0.93 21.06 -0.55
C LEU A 200 0.84 21.07 -2.08
N LEU A 201 -0.36 21.00 -2.64
CA LEU A 201 -0.61 21.05 -4.09
C LEU A 201 -0.88 22.46 -4.63
N ARG A 202 -0.85 23.50 -3.77
CA ARG A 202 -1.15 24.89 -4.18
C ARG A 202 0.07 25.81 -4.21
N GLU A 203 1.27 25.31 -3.91
CA GLU A 203 2.53 26.09 -3.96
C GLU A 203 3.44 25.73 -5.15
N HIS A 204 2.94 25.02 -6.16
CA HIS A 204 3.59 24.83 -7.46
C HIS A 204 2.55 24.82 -8.59
#